data_AF-A0A953Q773-F1
#
_entry.id   AF-A0A953Q773-F1
#
_cell.length_a   1.000
_cell.length_b   1.000
_cell.length_c   1.000
_cell.angle_alpha   90.00
_cell.angle_beta   90.00
_cell.angle_gamma   90.00
#
_symmetry.space_group_name_H-M   'P 1'
#
loop_
_entity.id
_entity.type
_entity.pdbx_description
1 polymer ?
#
loop_
_entity_poly.entity_id
_entity_poly.type
_entity_poly.pdbx_seq_one_letter_code
_entity_poly.pdbx_strand_id
1 'polypeptide(L)'
;MEHPCYKCGAGVEDGTPFCPQCNAPQIRVAGVSLAQSSELPEVIPGRLAGTSASAAIQWSQALPSAALAGLFAAFLMFIPLGAFGLGMIAAGVLAVLFYQRHNPANILTPGMGARLGAVSGVLGFGIFAVFIAVAILVFHGGGELRAAMLQTIEQSATRTSDPQAQRLFDYLKSPDGLVVMVLFWLVVVFVLFLILSSLGGALGAALLRRKGRP
;
A
#
# COMPACT_ATOMS: atom_id res chain seq x y z
N MET A 1 18.00 15.87 -50.66
CA MET A 1 17.46 15.12 -51.81
C MET A 1 15.99 15.54 -51.94
N GLU A 2 15.29 15.14 -52.99
CA GLU A 2 13.84 15.41 -53.10
C GLU A 2 13.08 14.10 -52.91
N HIS A 3 11.97 14.15 -52.18
CA HIS A 3 11.07 13.02 -51.98
C HIS A 3 9.67 13.37 -52.51
N PRO A 4 8.90 12.40 -53.03
CA PRO A 4 7.55 12.65 -53.49
C PRO A 4 6.62 12.88 -52.30
N CYS A 5 5.79 13.92 -52.38
CA CYS A 5 4.75 14.20 -51.40
C CYS A 5 3.74 13.03 -51.34
N TYR A 6 3.47 12.50 -50.14
CA TYR A 6 2.53 11.38 -49.97
C TYR A 6 1.09 11.65 -50.46
N LYS A 7 0.66 12.92 -50.52
CA LYS A 7 -0.71 13.31 -50.87
C LYS A 7 -0.91 13.57 -52.36
N CYS A 8 -0.03 14.36 -52.99
CA CYS A 8 -0.18 14.78 -54.39
C CYS A 8 0.92 14.26 -55.32
N GLY A 9 1.97 13.61 -54.81
CA GLY A 9 3.07 13.06 -55.61
C GLY A 9 4.07 14.09 -56.15
N ALA A 10 3.89 15.38 -55.90
CA ALA A 10 4.86 16.42 -56.30
C ALA A 10 6.21 16.24 -55.57
N GLY A 11 7.31 16.59 -56.22
CA GLY A 11 8.64 16.61 -55.59
C GLY A 11 8.72 17.66 -54.48
N VAL A 12 9.23 17.25 -53.31
CA VAL A 12 9.41 18.09 -52.13
C VAL A 12 10.84 17.97 -51.63
N GLU A 13 11.50 19.09 -51.37
CA GLU A 13 12.85 19.12 -50.82
C GLU A 13 12.90 18.60 -49.37
N ASP A 14 13.90 17.78 -49.07
CA ASP A 14 14.14 17.28 -47.71
C ASP A 14 14.34 18.43 -46.71
N GLY A 15 13.63 18.37 -45.57
CA GLY A 15 13.69 19.39 -44.52
C GLY A 15 12.57 20.44 -44.59
N THR A 16 11.73 20.42 -45.63
CA THR A 16 10.55 21.28 -45.70
C THR A 16 9.35 20.66 -44.95
N PRO A 17 8.69 21.39 -44.02
CA PRO A 17 7.65 20.82 -43.17
C PRO A 17 6.32 20.56 -43.91
N PHE A 18 6.04 21.32 -44.97
CA PHE A 18 4.82 21.26 -45.76
C PHE A 18 5.12 21.25 -47.27
N CYS A 19 4.33 20.50 -48.03
CA CYS A 19 4.44 20.51 -49.50
C CYS A 19 3.94 21.86 -50.07
N PRO A 20 4.70 22.55 -50.95
CA PRO A 20 4.30 23.85 -51.50
C PRO A 20 3.10 23.77 -52.47
N GLN A 21 2.77 22.60 -53.00
CA GLN A 21 1.68 22.41 -53.97
C GLN A 21 0.33 22.09 -53.32
N CYS A 22 0.32 21.30 -52.23
CA CYS A 22 -0.93 20.84 -51.60
C CYS A 22 -1.02 21.12 -50.09
N ASN A 23 0.00 21.80 -49.54
CA ASN A 23 0.13 22.15 -48.13
C ASN A 23 0.06 20.94 -47.17
N ALA A 24 0.36 19.73 -47.66
CA ALA A 24 0.34 18.52 -46.84
C ALA A 24 1.58 18.46 -45.91
N PRO A 25 1.41 18.09 -44.62
CA PRO A 25 2.51 17.96 -43.67
C PRO A 25 3.38 16.74 -43.99
N GLN A 26 4.66 16.93 -44.28
CA GLN A 26 5.59 15.82 -44.61
C GLN A 26 6.22 15.17 -43.36
N ILE A 27 6.26 15.88 -42.23
CA ILE A 27 6.80 15.36 -40.97
C ILE A 27 5.76 14.43 -40.33
N ARG A 28 5.98 13.12 -40.42
CA ARG A 28 5.18 12.11 -39.72
C ARG A 28 5.95 11.61 -38.52
N VAL A 29 5.44 11.91 -37.32
CA VAL A 29 5.83 11.18 -36.11
C VAL A 29 5.34 9.75 -36.30
N ALA A 30 6.21 8.75 -36.11
CA ALA A 30 5.85 7.35 -36.23
C ALA A 30 4.78 6.98 -35.19
N GLY A 31 3.52 7.27 -35.49
CA GLY A 31 2.38 6.63 -34.86
C GLY A 31 2.41 5.17 -35.26
N VAL A 32 2.34 4.27 -34.28
CA VAL A 32 2.28 2.82 -34.45
C VAL A 32 1.40 2.48 -35.65
N SER A 33 2.05 2.03 -36.72
CA SER A 33 1.41 1.61 -37.96
C SER A 33 0.62 0.33 -37.68
N LEU A 34 -0.71 0.42 -37.72
CA LEU A 34 -1.55 -0.75 -37.97
C LEU A 34 -1.39 -1.10 -39.45
N ALA A 35 -0.31 -1.81 -39.77
CA ALA A 35 -0.14 -2.47 -41.05
C ALA A 35 -1.07 -3.69 -41.07
N GLN A 36 -2.16 -3.57 -41.83
CA GLN A 36 -2.99 -4.69 -42.25
C GLN A 36 -2.18 -5.50 -43.27
N SER A 37 -1.83 -6.74 -42.96
CA SER A 37 -1.15 -7.66 -43.88
C SER A 37 -1.81 -9.02 -43.79
N SER A 38 -2.44 -9.43 -44.90
CA SER A 38 -2.89 -10.78 -45.17
C SER A 38 -1.71 -11.74 -45.35
N GLU A 39 -1.97 -13.01 -45.06
CA GLU A 39 -1.18 -14.23 -45.35
C GLU A 39 -0.18 -14.73 -44.26
N LEU A 40 -0.53 -15.91 -43.72
CA LEU A 40 0.21 -16.85 -42.84
C LEU A 40 1.12 -17.80 -43.68
N PRO A 41 1.94 -18.72 -43.12
CA PRO A 41 2.31 -19.01 -41.72
C PRO A 41 3.84 -19.20 -41.46
N GLU A 42 4.17 -19.48 -40.19
CA GLU A 42 5.41 -20.11 -39.66
C GLU A 42 6.61 -19.20 -39.37
N VAL A 43 6.80 -18.88 -38.07
CA VAL A 43 8.04 -19.04 -37.27
C VAL A 43 7.73 -18.47 -35.87
N ILE A 44 7.86 -19.29 -34.83
CA ILE A 44 7.67 -18.92 -33.41
C ILE A 44 8.86 -18.03 -32.98
N PRO A 45 8.62 -16.82 -32.46
CA PRO A 45 9.05 -16.56 -31.08
C PRO A 45 8.14 -15.58 -30.33
N GLY A 46 7.94 -15.87 -29.04
CA GLY A 46 7.62 -14.86 -28.04
C GLY A 46 6.19 -14.33 -28.10
N ARG A 47 5.35 -14.84 -27.19
CA ARG A 47 4.18 -14.11 -26.72
C ARG A 47 4.62 -12.71 -26.27
N LEU A 48 4.51 -11.70 -27.13
CA LEU A 48 4.33 -10.33 -26.67
C LEU A 48 2.91 -10.28 -26.11
N ALA A 49 2.78 -10.83 -24.91
CA ALA A 49 1.82 -10.30 -23.97
C ALA A 49 1.96 -8.79 -24.09
N GLY A 50 0.84 -8.11 -24.36
CA GLY A 50 0.69 -6.75 -23.90
C GLY A 50 0.83 -6.81 -22.39
N THR A 51 2.08 -6.87 -21.90
CA THR A 51 2.42 -6.40 -20.58
C THR A 51 2.04 -4.93 -20.65
N SER A 52 0.80 -4.63 -20.26
CA SER A 52 0.63 -3.62 -19.23
C SER A 52 1.81 -3.83 -18.32
N ALA A 53 2.82 -2.95 -18.42
CA ALA A 53 3.97 -2.99 -17.55
C ALA A 53 3.35 -2.82 -16.16
N SER A 54 3.07 -3.96 -15.53
CA SER A 54 2.75 -4.04 -14.13
C SER A 54 4.03 -3.55 -13.52
N ALA A 55 4.12 -2.24 -13.27
CA ALA A 55 5.26 -1.59 -12.69
C ALA A 55 5.60 -2.40 -11.45
N ALA A 56 6.60 -3.27 -11.56
CA ALA A 56 6.90 -4.21 -10.52
C ALA A 56 7.37 -3.39 -9.32
N ILE A 57 6.80 -3.66 -8.14
CA ILE A 57 7.21 -2.96 -6.93
C ILE A 57 8.70 -3.27 -6.72
N GLN A 58 9.53 -2.23 -6.68
CA GLN A 58 10.95 -2.37 -6.38
C GLN A 58 11.11 -2.55 -4.87
N TRP A 59 11.09 -3.82 -4.43
CA TRP A 59 11.05 -4.17 -3.01
C TRP A 59 12.24 -3.65 -2.20
N SER A 60 13.41 -3.52 -2.82
CA SER A 60 14.62 -2.96 -2.19
C SER A 60 14.42 -1.54 -1.67
N GLN A 61 13.58 -0.74 -2.33
CA GLN A 61 13.27 0.64 -1.94
C GLN A 61 11.93 0.74 -1.19
N ALA A 62 11.03 -0.22 -1.41
CA ALA A 62 9.75 -0.32 -0.69
C ALA A 62 9.93 -0.64 0.81
N LEU A 63 10.79 -1.60 1.15
CA LEU A 63 11.05 -2.02 2.53
C LEU A 63 11.48 -0.88 3.46
N PRO A 64 12.52 -0.07 3.14
CA PRO A 64 12.93 1.03 4.02
C PRO A 64 11.83 2.09 4.16
N SER A 65 11.10 2.40 3.08
CA SER A 65 9.99 3.34 3.12
C SER A 65 8.82 2.86 4.00
N ALA A 66 8.49 1.57 3.93
CA ALA A 66 7.45 0.93 4.73
C ALA A 66 7.86 0.80 6.21
N ALA A 67 9.14 0.52 6.48
CA ALA A 67 9.67 0.45 7.84
C ALA A 67 9.62 1.81 8.54
N LEU A 68 10.05 2.88 7.85
CA LEU A 68 9.98 4.24 8.38
C LEU A 68 8.54 4.66 8.68
N ALA A 69 7.61 4.39 7.76
CA ALA A 69 6.19 4.68 7.94
C ALA A 69 5.57 3.86 9.09
N GLY A 70 5.93 2.58 9.20
CA GLY A 70 5.53 1.71 10.30
C GLY A 70 6.05 2.18 11.67
N LEU A 71 7.27 2.72 11.71
CA LEU A 71 7.84 3.31 12.93
C LEU A 71 7.03 4.52 13.40
N PHE A 72 6.74 5.47 12.51
CA PHE A 72 5.90 6.62 12.85
C PHE A 72 4.51 6.20 13.35
N ALA A 73 3.93 5.16 12.73
CA ALA A 73 2.64 4.62 13.15
C ALA A 73 2.69 4.02 14.56
N ALA A 74 3.72 3.23 14.85
CA ALA A 74 3.91 2.63 16.17
C ALA A 74 4.07 3.71 17.26
N PHE A 75 4.81 4.78 16.98
CA PHE A 75 4.93 5.93 17.90
C PHE A 75 3.61 6.66 18.10
N LEU A 76 2.85 6.92 17.04
CA LEU A 76 1.54 7.58 17.14
C LEU A 76 0.54 6.76 17.99
N MET A 77 0.71 5.44 18.06
CA MET A 77 -0.17 4.56 18.82
C MET A 77 -0.02 4.70 20.33
N PHE A 78 1.08 5.28 20.81
CA PHE A 78 1.28 5.59 22.23
C PHE A 78 0.56 6.87 22.69
N ILE A 79 0.00 7.66 21.77
CA ILE A 79 -0.76 8.86 22.12
C ILE A 79 -2.22 8.45 22.41
N PRO A 80 -2.71 8.59 23.66
CA PRO A 80 -4.05 8.11 24.02
C PRO A 80 -5.16 8.93 23.33
N LEU A 81 -6.24 8.22 22.99
CA LEU A 81 -7.58 8.69 22.56
C LEU A 81 -7.77 9.32 21.17
N GLY A 82 -6.74 9.79 20.46
CA GLY A 82 -6.93 10.47 19.15
C GLY A 82 -6.40 9.73 17.92
N ALA A 83 -5.34 8.94 18.06
CA ALA A 83 -4.50 8.53 16.94
C ALA A 83 -4.51 7.03 16.60
N PHE A 84 -5.23 6.20 17.36
CA PHE A 84 -5.10 4.73 17.27
C PHE A 84 -5.40 4.19 15.85
N GLY A 85 -6.47 4.68 15.20
CA GLY A 85 -6.76 4.33 13.80
C GLY A 85 -6.06 5.22 12.78
N LEU A 86 -5.92 6.52 13.10
CA LEU A 86 -5.34 7.51 12.18
C LEU A 86 -3.86 7.24 11.92
N GLY A 87 -3.11 6.80 12.93
CA GLY A 87 -1.71 6.40 12.80
C GLY A 87 -1.53 5.23 11.83
N MET A 88 -2.43 4.24 11.88
CA MET A 88 -2.37 3.08 10.97
C MET A 88 -2.71 3.44 9.53
N ILE A 89 -3.70 4.31 9.32
CA ILE A 89 -4.03 4.85 7.98
C ILE A 89 -2.89 5.73 7.47
N ALA A 90 -2.36 6.62 8.31
CA ALA A 90 -1.24 7.48 7.99
C ALA A 90 0.00 6.67 7.62
N ALA A 91 0.28 5.56 8.32
CA ALA A 91 1.36 4.62 7.97
C ALA A 91 1.25 4.17 6.51
N GLY A 92 0.06 3.72 6.11
CA GLY A 92 -0.22 3.28 4.75
C GLY A 92 0.00 4.39 3.71
N VAL A 93 -0.50 5.59 4.00
CA VAL A 93 -0.31 6.76 3.13
C VAL A 93 1.18 7.14 3.05
N LEU A 94 1.88 7.23 4.17
CA LEU A 94 3.30 7.61 4.25
C LEU A 94 4.18 6.61 3.51
N ALA A 95 3.92 5.30 3.65
CA ALA A 95 4.65 4.27 2.92
C ALA A 95 4.60 4.52 1.40
N VAL A 96 3.41 4.86 0.89
CA VAL A 96 3.20 5.18 -0.53
C VAL A 96 3.87 6.49 -0.93
N LEU A 97 3.79 7.53 -0.10
CA LEU A 97 4.45 8.82 -0.35
C LEU A 97 5.97 8.68 -0.43
N PHE A 98 6.58 7.94 0.50
CA PHE A 98 8.02 7.71 0.51
C PHE A 98 8.44 6.87 -0.69
N TYR A 99 7.72 5.80 -1.02
CA TYR A 99 8.03 5.00 -2.20
C TYR A 99 7.92 5.81 -3.51
N GLN A 100 6.89 6.65 -3.66
CA GLN A 100 6.74 7.50 -4.84
C GLN A 100 7.83 8.58 -4.91
N ARG A 101 8.27 9.14 -3.78
CA ARG A 101 9.39 10.11 -3.76
C ARG A 101 10.67 9.50 -4.31
N HIS A 102 10.94 8.23 -4.01
CA HIS A 102 12.09 7.52 -4.57
C HIS A 102 11.88 7.10 -6.04
N ASN A 103 10.63 6.95 -6.49
CA ASN A 103 10.28 6.46 -7.82
C ASN A 103 9.21 7.34 -8.51
N PRO A 104 9.53 8.59 -8.88
CA PRO A 104 8.54 9.51 -9.46
C PRO A 104 8.02 9.06 -10.84
N ALA A 105 8.78 8.23 -11.55
CA ALA A 105 8.39 7.72 -12.87
C ALA A 105 7.36 6.57 -12.82
N ASN A 106 7.11 5.97 -11.65
CA ASN A 106 6.17 4.85 -11.53
C ASN A 106 4.76 5.35 -11.19
N ILE A 107 3.80 5.03 -12.05
CA ILE A 107 2.38 5.26 -11.77
C ILE A 107 1.90 4.16 -10.83
N LEU A 108 1.70 4.50 -9.55
CA LEU A 108 1.19 3.56 -8.57
C LEU A 108 -0.29 3.26 -8.81
N THR A 109 -0.62 1.98 -8.92
CA THR A 109 -2.01 1.54 -8.87
C THR A 109 -2.48 1.46 -7.40
N PRO A 110 -3.80 1.61 -7.13
CA PRO A 110 -4.34 1.42 -5.78
C PRO A 110 -4.00 0.05 -5.19
N GLY A 111 -3.94 -0.99 -6.01
CA GLY A 111 -3.54 -2.34 -5.57
C GLY A 111 -2.07 -2.42 -5.13
N MET A 112 -1.16 -1.71 -5.79
CA MET A 112 0.24 -1.58 -5.34
C MET A 112 0.31 -0.81 -4.03
N GLY A 113 -0.45 0.27 -3.89
CA GLY A 113 -0.56 1.03 -2.65
C GLY A 113 -1.05 0.18 -1.48
N ALA A 114 -2.07 -0.66 -1.69
CA ALA A 114 -2.58 -1.57 -0.67
C ALA A 114 -1.52 -2.58 -0.19
N ARG A 115 -0.74 -3.16 -1.11
CA ARG A 115 0.34 -4.09 -0.77
C ARG A 115 1.45 -3.41 0.03
N LEU A 116 1.83 -2.20 -0.37
CA LEU A 116 2.83 -1.40 0.31
C LEU A 116 2.38 -1.03 1.73
N GLY A 117 1.11 -0.63 1.85
CA GLY A 117 0.45 -0.36 3.13
C GLY A 117 0.37 -1.59 4.03
N ALA A 118 0.06 -2.78 3.49
CA ALA A 118 0.05 -4.02 4.25
C ALA A 118 1.44 -4.35 4.82
N VAL A 119 2.50 -4.21 4.01
CA VAL A 119 3.88 -4.43 4.48
C VAL A 119 4.26 -3.41 5.55
N SER A 120 3.88 -2.15 5.39
CA SER A 120 4.06 -1.13 6.44
C SER A 120 3.29 -1.48 7.71
N GLY A 121 2.09 -2.05 7.60
CA GLY A 121 1.28 -2.51 8.73
C GLY A 121 1.92 -3.67 9.50
N VAL A 122 2.45 -4.68 8.79
CA VAL A 122 3.19 -5.79 9.41
C VAL A 122 4.41 -5.28 10.17
N LEU A 123 5.22 -4.41 9.53
CA LEU A 123 6.42 -3.86 10.15
C LEU A 123 6.08 -2.96 11.33
N GLY A 124 5.06 -2.10 11.18
CA GLY A 124 4.58 -1.23 12.26
C GLY A 124 4.06 -2.01 13.46
N PHE A 125 3.31 -3.09 13.23
CA PHE A 125 2.87 -3.99 14.29
C PHE A 125 4.03 -4.69 14.99
N GLY A 126 5.03 -5.18 14.24
CA GLY A 126 6.22 -5.80 14.84
C GLY A 126 6.96 -4.83 15.75
N ILE A 127 7.15 -3.58 15.29
CA ILE A 127 7.76 -2.51 16.09
C ILE A 127 6.90 -2.21 17.33
N PHE A 128 5.58 -2.05 17.17
CA PHE A 128 4.65 -1.81 18.27
C PHE A 128 4.69 -2.93 19.32
N ALA A 129 4.69 -4.19 18.90
CA ALA A 129 4.76 -5.34 19.79
C ALA A 129 6.07 -5.38 20.58
N VAL A 130 7.20 -5.05 19.94
CA VAL A 130 8.49 -4.92 20.63
C VAL A 130 8.45 -3.79 21.66
N PHE A 131 7.90 -2.63 21.30
CA PHE A 131 7.76 -1.52 22.26
C PHE A 131 6.87 -1.89 23.45
N ILE A 132 5.74 -2.54 23.23
CA ILE A 132 4.87 -3.05 24.31
C ILE A 132 5.63 -4.02 25.21
N ALA A 133 6.35 -4.98 24.63
CA ALA A 133 7.12 -5.96 25.38
C ALA A 133 8.22 -5.29 26.24
N VAL A 134 8.98 -4.36 25.65
CA VAL A 134 9.99 -3.58 26.37
C VAL A 134 9.35 -2.74 27.47
N ALA A 135 8.21 -2.10 27.20
CA ALA A 135 7.53 -1.29 28.20
C ALA A 135 7.08 -2.12 29.41
N ILE A 136 6.54 -3.32 29.18
CA ILE A 136 6.14 -4.23 30.26
C ILE A 136 7.35 -4.68 31.08
N LEU A 137 8.46 -5.05 30.41
CA LEU A 137 9.67 -5.55 31.07
C LEU A 137 10.41 -4.46 31.85
N VAL A 138 10.50 -3.24 31.32
CA VAL A 138 11.29 -2.14 31.91
C VAL A 138 10.49 -1.38 32.97
N PHE A 139 9.23 -1.04 32.70
CA PHE A 139 8.42 -0.22 33.61
C PHE A 139 7.67 -1.04 34.68
N HIS A 140 7.85 -2.38 34.72
CA HIS A 140 7.13 -3.28 35.64
C HIS A 140 5.59 -3.11 35.60
N GLY A 141 5.07 -2.53 34.50
CA GLY A 141 3.65 -2.20 34.32
C GLY A 141 2.74 -3.42 34.17
N GLY A 142 3.28 -4.64 34.18
CA GLY A 142 2.49 -5.87 34.13
C GLY A 142 1.52 -6.01 35.31
N GLY A 143 1.88 -5.51 36.49
CA GLY A 143 0.99 -5.51 37.67
C GLY A 143 -0.18 -4.54 37.52
N GLU A 144 0.10 -3.33 37.03
CA GLU A 144 -0.92 -2.29 36.82
C GLU A 144 -1.86 -2.64 35.67
N LEU A 145 -1.31 -3.18 34.57
CA LEU A 145 -2.10 -3.70 33.44
C LEU A 145 -3.04 -4.83 33.90
N ARG A 146 -2.52 -5.75 34.73
CA ARG A 146 -3.33 -6.83 35.31
C ARG A 146 -4.41 -6.29 36.24
N ALA A 147 -4.09 -5.30 37.07
CA ALA A 147 -5.07 -4.68 37.98
C ALA A 147 -6.19 -3.98 37.21
N ALA A 148 -5.86 -3.16 36.20
CA ALA A 148 -6.84 -2.48 35.35
C ALA A 148 -7.73 -3.48 34.59
N MET A 149 -7.15 -4.57 34.11
CA MET A 149 -7.88 -5.67 33.46
C MET A 149 -8.83 -6.37 34.42
N LEU A 150 -8.37 -6.74 35.61
CA LEU A 150 -9.21 -7.40 36.64
C LEU A 150 -10.39 -6.50 37.01
N GLN A 151 -10.16 -5.20 37.17
CA GLN A 151 -11.22 -4.23 37.45
C GLN A 151 -12.28 -4.21 36.33
N THR A 152 -11.87 -4.30 35.07
CA THR A 152 -12.78 -4.34 33.91
C THR A 152 -13.58 -5.65 33.85
N ILE A 153 -12.95 -6.79 34.21
CA ILE A 153 -13.61 -8.10 34.29
C ILE A 153 -14.63 -8.12 35.43
N GLU A 154 -14.31 -7.54 36.59
CA GLU A 154 -15.25 -7.46 37.71
C GLU A 154 -16.45 -6.56 37.39
N GLN A 155 -16.22 -5.42 36.73
CA GLN A 155 -17.30 -4.55 36.25
C GLN A 155 -18.22 -5.23 35.23
N SER A 156 -17.70 -6.15 34.41
CA SER A 156 -18.52 -6.91 33.46
C SER A 156 -19.20 -8.12 34.12
N ALA A 157 -18.54 -8.77 35.09
CA ALA A 157 -19.11 -9.87 35.86
C ALA A 157 -20.32 -9.43 36.71
N THR A 158 -20.28 -8.22 37.30
CA THR A 158 -21.42 -7.67 38.05
C THR A 158 -22.66 -7.42 37.19
N ARG A 159 -22.52 -7.33 35.86
CA ARG A 159 -23.63 -7.12 34.92
C ARG A 159 -24.27 -8.42 34.43
N THR A 160 -23.75 -9.58 34.82
CA THR A 160 -24.20 -10.88 34.30
C THR A 160 -24.28 -11.91 35.42
N SER A 161 -25.49 -12.45 35.63
CA SER A 161 -25.77 -13.50 36.62
C SER A 161 -25.69 -14.92 36.04
N ASP A 162 -25.26 -15.07 34.79
CA ASP A 162 -25.21 -16.37 34.12
C ASP A 162 -24.06 -17.25 34.65
N PRO A 163 -24.34 -18.50 35.08
CA PRO A 163 -23.34 -19.38 35.67
C PRO A 163 -22.26 -19.83 34.66
N GLN A 164 -22.55 -19.82 33.35
CA GLN A 164 -21.54 -20.09 32.32
C GLN A 164 -20.58 -18.91 32.13
N ALA A 165 -21.07 -17.68 32.21
CA ALA A 165 -20.25 -16.48 32.08
C ALA A 165 -19.32 -16.31 33.29
N GLN A 166 -19.78 -16.66 34.49
CA GLN A 166 -18.94 -16.68 35.70
C GLN A 166 -17.73 -17.61 35.55
N ARG A 167 -17.92 -18.83 35.02
CA ARG A 167 -16.80 -19.76 34.73
C ARG A 167 -15.81 -19.18 33.72
N LEU A 168 -16.32 -18.47 32.70
CA LEU A 168 -15.47 -17.80 31.72
C LEU A 168 -14.66 -16.67 32.38
N PHE A 169 -15.28 -15.87 33.24
CA PHE A 169 -14.58 -14.81 33.98
C PHE A 169 -13.53 -15.37 34.94
N ASP A 170 -13.80 -16.50 35.60
CA ASP A 170 -12.82 -17.16 36.48
C ASP A 170 -11.63 -17.70 35.68
N TYR A 171 -11.88 -18.27 34.50
CA TYR A 171 -10.81 -18.64 33.58
C TYR A 171 -10.01 -17.42 33.11
N LEU A 172 -10.65 -16.30 32.75
CA LEU A 172 -9.98 -15.06 32.33
C LEU A 172 -9.13 -14.41 33.43
N LYS A 173 -9.48 -14.59 34.70
CA LYS A 173 -8.66 -14.13 35.85
C LYS A 173 -7.41 -15.00 36.08
N SER A 174 -7.40 -16.23 35.57
CA SER A 174 -6.26 -17.14 35.69
C SER A 174 -5.04 -16.65 34.89
N PRO A 175 -3.81 -17.07 35.25
CA PRO A 175 -2.60 -16.73 34.50
C PRO A 175 -2.69 -17.15 33.03
N ASP A 176 -3.22 -18.34 32.76
CA ASP A 176 -3.37 -18.88 31.41
C ASP A 176 -4.44 -18.12 30.61
N GLY A 177 -5.56 -17.76 31.25
CA GLY A 177 -6.59 -16.94 30.63
C GLY A 177 -6.11 -15.55 30.24
N LEU A 178 -5.22 -14.95 31.05
CA LEU A 178 -4.60 -13.67 30.73
C LEU A 178 -3.71 -13.77 29.49
N VAL A 179 -2.90 -14.83 29.37
CA VAL A 179 -2.08 -15.07 28.17
C VAL A 179 -2.95 -15.20 26.92
N VAL A 180 -4.00 -16.02 26.98
CA VAL A 180 -4.93 -16.21 25.85
C VAL A 180 -5.61 -14.90 25.47
N MET A 181 -6.04 -14.10 26.44
CA MET A 181 -6.69 -12.82 26.16
C MET A 181 -5.74 -11.81 25.53
N VAL A 182 -4.50 -11.70 26.02
CA VAL A 182 -3.47 -10.82 25.44
C VAL A 182 -3.16 -11.25 24.01
N LEU A 183 -2.98 -12.55 23.75
CA LEU A 183 -2.77 -13.07 22.41
C LEU A 183 -3.95 -12.76 21.48
N PHE A 184 -5.18 -12.98 21.95
CA PHE A 184 -6.38 -12.65 21.19
C PHE A 184 -6.45 -11.17 20.84
N TRP A 185 -6.20 -10.29 21.82
CA TRP A 185 -6.14 -8.85 21.59
C TRP A 185 -5.07 -8.52 20.54
N LEU A 186 -3.88 -9.12 20.65
CA LEU A 186 -2.73 -8.86 19.77
C LEU A 186 -3.00 -9.29 18.32
N VAL A 187 -3.78 -10.35 18.12
CA VAL A 187 -4.28 -10.76 16.81
C VAL A 187 -5.27 -9.75 16.24
N VAL A 188 -6.25 -9.29 17.03
CA VAL A 188 -7.19 -8.23 16.61
C VAL A 188 -6.43 -6.96 16.22
N VAL A 189 -5.48 -6.58 17.08
CA VAL A 189 -4.29 -5.76 16.82
C VAL A 189 -3.81 -5.70 15.40
N PHE A 190 -3.15 -6.82 15.09
CA PHE A 190 -2.47 -7.09 13.85
C PHE A 190 -3.42 -7.00 12.66
N VAL A 191 -4.63 -7.55 12.78
CA VAL A 191 -5.64 -7.49 11.71
C VAL A 191 -6.02 -6.04 11.43
N LEU A 192 -6.20 -5.20 12.45
CA LEU A 192 -6.49 -3.77 12.26
C LEU A 192 -5.32 -3.03 11.60
N PHE A 193 -4.07 -3.33 11.96
CA PHE A 193 -2.89 -2.81 11.26
C PHE A 193 -2.92 -3.16 9.78
N LEU A 194 -3.18 -4.42 9.44
CA LEU A 194 -3.24 -4.85 8.05
C LEU A 194 -4.35 -4.14 7.28
N ILE A 195 -5.57 -4.09 7.83
CA ILE A 195 -6.72 -3.51 7.14
C ILE A 195 -6.57 -2.00 7.00
N LEU A 196 -6.26 -1.28 8.06
CA LEU A 196 -6.19 0.19 8.03
C LEU A 196 -4.97 0.68 7.25
N SER A 197 -3.81 0.04 7.36
CA SER A 197 -2.63 0.44 6.60
C SER A 197 -2.75 0.06 5.12
N SER A 198 -3.36 -1.08 4.77
CA SER A 198 -3.65 -1.38 3.36
C SER A 198 -4.66 -0.39 2.76
N LEU A 199 -5.71 -0.01 3.51
CA LEU A 199 -6.66 1.01 3.07
C LEU A 199 -5.98 2.38 2.90
N GLY A 200 -5.16 2.80 3.86
CA GLY A 200 -4.36 4.02 3.79
C GLY A 200 -3.42 4.04 2.57
N GLY A 201 -2.75 2.93 2.29
CA GLY A 201 -1.89 2.82 1.11
C GLY A 201 -2.66 2.85 -0.20
N ALA A 202 -3.81 2.18 -0.28
CA ALA A 202 -4.68 2.25 -1.46
C ALA A 202 -5.17 3.68 -1.74
N LEU A 203 -5.61 4.38 -0.68
CA LEU A 203 -6.05 5.78 -0.74
C LEU A 203 -4.89 6.70 -1.15
N GLY A 204 -3.72 6.55 -0.54
CA GLY A 204 -2.52 7.32 -0.88
C GLY A 204 -2.15 7.18 -2.36
N ALA A 205 -2.17 5.97 -2.90
CA ALA A 205 -1.87 5.71 -4.31
C ALA A 205 -2.94 6.31 -5.24
N ALA A 206 -4.23 6.21 -4.88
CA ALA A 206 -5.33 6.76 -5.66
C ALA A 206 -5.25 8.30 -5.75
N LEU A 207 -4.96 8.97 -4.64
CA LEU A 207 -4.83 10.43 -4.57
C LEU A 207 -3.66 10.94 -5.41
N LEU A 208 -2.50 10.30 -5.30
CA LEU A 208 -1.30 10.63 -6.09
C LEU A 208 -1.51 10.43 -7.59
N ARG A 209 -2.22 9.36 -7.98
CA ARG A 209 -2.56 9.11 -9.39
C ARG A 209 -3.49 10.19 -9.96
N ARG A 210 -4.44 10.71 -9.17
CA ARG A 210 -5.33 11.80 -9.61
C ARG A 210 -4.56 13.10 -9.83
N LYS A 211 -3.57 13.39 -8.99
CA LYS A 211 -2.74 14.60 -9.09
C LYS A 211 -1.81 14.61 -10.31
N GLY A 212 -1.39 13.43 -10.78
CA GLY A 212 -0.53 13.28 -11.97
C GLY A 212 -1.28 13.26 -13.32
N ARG A 213 -2.61 13.38 -13.34
CA ARG A 213 -3.38 13.52 -14.58
C ARG A 213 -3.56 15.02 -14.87
N PRO A 214 -3.01 15.56 -15.97
CA PRO A 214 -3.20 16.94 -16.38
C PRO A 214 -4.68 17.23 -16.73
#